data_AF-A0A6G7YQ38-F1
#
_entry.id   AF-A0A6G7YQ38-F1
#
_cell.length_a   1.000
_cell.length_b   1.000
_cell.length_c   1.000
_cell.angle_alpha   90.00
_cell.angle_beta   90.00
_cell.angle_gamma   90.00
#
_symmetry.space_group_name_H-M   'P 1'
#
loop_
_entity.id
_entity.type
_entity.pdbx_description
1 polymer ?
#
loop_
_entity_poly.entity_id
_entity_poly.type
_entity_poly.pdbx_seq_one_letter_code
_entity_poly.pdbx_strand_id
1 'polypeptide(L)'
;MADLSSGPEKPANSNEGSDDLLSILKREADEAIHRIAKSLQISSIPKTGLNSIGKYRLVCQAYEARRARPLFFASNLFAEPAWDILLAMFREYLAARPTTVADVVRSSDVQESSARRWLSALIDAGLVEQSEGDLVALTSNGVAQLDAYIQHLHSNALMRVV
;
A
#
# COMPACT_ATOMS: atom_id res chain seq x y z
N MET A 1 -39.11 -3.81 -48.82
CA MET A 1 -38.01 -3.77 -49.81
C MET A 1 -37.10 -2.63 -49.39
N ALA A 2 -35.90 -2.99 -48.92
CA ALA A 2 -34.74 -2.15 -48.52
C ALA A 2 -35.01 -0.98 -47.55
N ASP A 3 -34.60 -1.03 -46.28
CA ASP A 3 -33.21 -1.00 -45.77
C ASP A 3 -32.50 0.32 -46.12
N LEU A 4 -32.09 1.06 -45.09
CA LEU A 4 -30.70 1.47 -44.87
C LEU A 4 -30.58 2.28 -43.57
N SER A 5 -30.00 1.59 -42.60
CA SER A 5 -29.33 2.08 -41.39
C SER A 5 -28.32 3.19 -41.70
N SER A 6 -28.32 4.28 -40.90
CA SER A 6 -27.14 5.10 -40.60
C SER A 6 -27.47 6.10 -39.49
N GLY A 7 -27.25 5.68 -38.24
CA GLY A 7 -27.07 6.56 -37.08
C GLY A 7 -25.58 6.59 -36.70
N PRO A 8 -25.06 7.71 -36.20
CA PRO A 8 -23.64 8.06 -36.32
C PRO A 8 -22.73 7.18 -35.46
N GLU A 9 -21.57 6.85 -36.02
CA GLU A 9 -20.43 6.23 -35.35
C GLU A 9 -20.11 6.96 -34.04
N LYS A 10 -20.02 6.19 -32.96
CA LYS A 10 -19.40 6.60 -31.71
C LYS A 10 -17.92 6.89 -32.00
N PRO A 11 -17.39 8.11 -31.76
CA PRO A 11 -15.97 8.33 -31.90
C PRO A 11 -15.24 7.50 -30.84
N ALA A 12 -14.47 6.55 -31.34
CA ALA A 12 -13.48 5.83 -30.58
C ALA A 12 -12.32 6.76 -30.22
N ASN A 13 -11.82 6.55 -29.01
CA ASN A 13 -10.45 6.76 -28.58
C ASN A 13 -10.00 8.18 -28.19
N SER A 14 -10.34 8.58 -26.96
CA SER A 14 -9.71 9.68 -26.23
C SER A 14 -8.58 9.23 -25.28
N ASN A 15 -8.05 8.01 -25.42
CA ASN A 15 -6.98 7.48 -24.55
C ASN A 15 -5.59 7.42 -25.24
N GLU A 16 -5.52 7.52 -26.56
CA GLU A 16 -4.25 7.50 -27.34
C GLU A 16 -3.33 8.70 -27.00
N GLY A 17 -3.89 9.90 -26.83
CA GLY A 17 -3.09 11.10 -26.57
C GLY A 17 -2.42 11.12 -25.18
N SER A 18 -3.02 10.46 -24.18
CA SER A 18 -2.43 10.40 -22.83
C SER A 18 -1.34 9.34 -22.74
N ASP A 19 -1.50 8.20 -23.42
CA ASP A 19 -0.47 7.16 -23.51
C ASP A 19 0.73 7.64 -24.35
N ASP A 20 0.48 8.44 -25.40
CA ASP A 20 1.54 9.09 -26.18
C ASP A 20 2.33 10.11 -25.35
N LEU A 21 1.67 10.95 -24.56
CA LEU A 21 2.37 11.90 -23.68
C LEU A 21 3.15 11.19 -22.56
N LEU A 22 2.58 10.13 -21.97
CA LEU A 22 3.27 9.32 -20.96
C LEU A 22 4.49 8.59 -21.54
N SER A 23 4.39 8.09 -22.78
CA SER A 23 5.52 7.43 -23.45
C SER A 23 6.61 8.42 -23.85
N ILE A 24 6.25 9.63 -24.25
CA ILE A 24 7.19 10.73 -24.54
C ILE A 24 7.92 11.15 -23.26
N LEU A 25 7.20 11.41 -22.17
CA LEU A 25 7.81 11.79 -20.88
C LEU A 25 8.72 10.70 -20.31
N LYS A 26 8.32 9.43 -20.45
CA LYS A 26 9.12 8.29 -20.01
C LYS A 26 10.41 8.17 -20.82
N ARG A 27 10.33 8.35 -22.14
CA ARG A 27 11.50 8.35 -23.04
C ARG A 27 12.47 9.49 -22.69
N GLU A 28 11.96 10.70 -22.46
CA GLU A 28 12.79 11.84 -22.07
C GLU A 28 13.49 11.64 -20.72
N ALA A 29 12.79 11.04 -19.75
CA ALA A 29 13.37 10.68 -18.45
C ALA A 29 14.48 9.61 -18.60
N ASP A 30 14.25 8.57 -19.39
CA ASP A 30 15.23 7.51 -19.65
C ASP A 30 16.48 8.05 -20.34
N GLU A 31 16.32 8.99 -21.29
CA GLU A 31 17.43 9.67 -21.96
C GLU A 31 18.21 10.59 -21.01
N ALA A 32 17.54 11.29 -20.09
CA ALA A 32 18.19 12.12 -19.08
C ALA A 32 19.03 11.27 -18.11
N ILE A 33 18.46 10.15 -17.64
CA ILE A 33 19.17 9.17 -16.79
C ILE A 33 20.40 8.63 -17.50
N HIS A 34 20.27 8.25 -18.77
CA HIS A 34 21.38 7.73 -19.56
C HIS A 34 22.50 8.77 -19.77
N ARG A 35 22.14 10.03 -20.04
CA ARG A 35 23.11 11.13 -20.19
C ARG A 35 23.87 11.42 -18.90
N ILE A 36 23.18 11.45 -17.76
CA ILE A 36 23.80 11.65 -16.45
C ILE A 36 24.75 10.50 -16.13
N ALA A 37 24.30 9.25 -16.31
CA ALA A 37 25.11 8.05 -16.06
C ALA A 37 26.39 8.01 -16.92
N LYS A 38 26.28 8.40 -18.19
CA LYS A 38 27.43 8.49 -19.12
C LYS A 38 28.43 9.58 -18.72
N SER A 39 27.93 10.73 -18.25
CA SER A 39 28.79 11.85 -17.83
C SER A 39 29.59 11.56 -16.54
N LEU A 40 29.05 10.71 -15.68
CA LEU A 40 29.66 10.36 -14.39
C LEU A 40 30.63 9.17 -14.47
N GLN A 41 30.91 8.63 -15.67
CA GLN A 41 31.69 7.38 -15.85
C GLN A 41 31.22 6.24 -14.94
N ILE A 42 29.92 6.22 -14.58
CA ILE A 42 29.34 5.14 -13.78
C ILE A 42 29.09 3.98 -14.74
N SER A 43 30.15 3.22 -14.97
CA SER A 43 30.09 1.91 -15.60
C SER A 43 29.18 1.04 -14.73
N SER A 44 27.97 0.75 -15.22
CA SER A 44 26.91 -0.02 -14.56
C SER A 44 26.28 0.64 -13.33
N ILE A 45 24.99 1.02 -13.41
CA ILE A 45 24.16 1.16 -12.21
C ILE A 45 24.22 -0.21 -11.51
N PRO A 46 24.79 -0.35 -10.31
CA PRO A 46 24.88 -1.65 -9.70
C PRO A 46 23.46 -2.17 -9.42
N LYS A 47 23.01 -3.21 -10.12
CA LYS A 47 21.91 -4.10 -9.68
C LYS A 47 22.39 -4.98 -8.51
N THR A 48 23.12 -4.39 -7.56
CA THR A 48 23.82 -5.12 -6.52
C THR A 48 22.93 -5.15 -5.29
N GLY A 49 22.59 -6.36 -4.85
CA GLY A 49 21.78 -6.58 -3.66
C GLY A 49 22.31 -5.81 -2.45
N LEU A 50 21.41 -5.50 -1.53
CA LEU A 50 21.64 -4.66 -0.37
C LEU A 50 22.95 -5.01 0.37
N ASN A 51 23.86 -4.05 0.53
CA ASN A 51 25.11 -4.25 1.28
C ASN A 51 24.84 -4.49 2.79
N SER A 52 25.85 -4.91 3.56
CA SER A 52 25.69 -5.23 4.99
C SER A 52 25.12 -4.08 5.82
N ILE A 53 25.51 -2.84 5.52
CA ILE A 53 25.00 -1.62 6.18
C ILE A 53 23.52 -1.42 5.85
N GLY A 54 23.14 -1.59 4.58
CA GLY A 54 21.75 -1.52 4.14
C GLY A 54 20.89 -2.61 4.78
N LYS A 55 21.40 -3.85 4.85
CA LYS A 55 20.74 -4.97 5.55
C LYS A 55 20.56 -4.67 7.02
N TYR A 56 21.61 -4.23 7.71
CA TYR A 56 21.55 -3.88 9.13
C TYR A 56 20.49 -2.81 9.41
N ARG A 57 20.43 -1.77 8.57
CA ARG A 57 19.42 -0.70 8.67
C ARG A 57 18.00 -1.23 8.50
N LEU A 58 17.74 -2.07 7.49
CA LEU A 58 16.41 -2.69 7.32
C LEU A 58 16.03 -3.58 8.50
N VAL A 59 16.98 -4.36 9.03
CA VAL A 59 16.74 -5.20 10.23
C VAL A 59 16.38 -4.33 11.42
N CYS A 60 17.11 -3.24 11.65
CA CYS A 60 16.80 -2.30 12.74
C CYS A 60 15.41 -1.69 12.55
N GLN A 61 15.09 -1.21 11.34
CA GLN A 61 13.77 -0.64 11.04
C GLN A 61 12.64 -1.65 11.28
N ALA A 62 12.79 -2.90 10.81
CA ALA A 62 11.79 -3.95 11.01
C ALA A 62 11.64 -4.31 12.51
N TYR A 63 12.74 -4.38 13.24
CA TYR A 63 12.74 -4.66 14.68
C TYR A 63 12.02 -3.54 15.46
N GLU A 64 12.32 -2.29 15.14
CA GLU A 64 11.68 -1.13 15.77
C GLU A 64 10.20 -1.03 15.43
N ALA A 65 9.84 -1.27 14.17
CA ALA A 65 8.45 -1.35 13.74
C ALA A 65 7.68 -2.34 14.60
N ARG A 66 8.21 -3.57 14.78
CA ARG A 66 7.59 -4.58 15.64
C ARG A 66 7.45 -4.11 17.09
N ARG A 67 8.45 -3.45 17.67
CA ARG A 67 8.40 -2.99 19.06
C ARG A 67 7.56 -1.75 19.31
N ALA A 68 7.34 -0.93 18.28
CA ALA A 68 6.51 0.25 18.39
C ALA A 68 5.01 -0.11 18.44
N ARG A 69 4.61 -1.25 17.86
CA ARG A 69 3.23 -1.76 17.87
C ARG A 69 2.51 -1.59 19.23
N PRO A 70 3.00 -2.13 20.36
CA PRO A 70 2.33 -2.02 21.66
C PRO A 70 2.26 -0.60 22.25
N LEU A 71 2.90 0.40 21.65
CA LEU A 71 2.75 1.81 22.05
C LEU A 71 1.45 2.41 21.52
N PHE A 72 0.87 1.84 20.47
CA PHE A 72 -0.30 2.38 19.79
C PHE A 72 -1.53 1.49 19.91
N PHE A 73 -1.37 0.16 19.91
CA PHE A 73 -2.49 -0.78 20.01
C PHE A 73 -2.38 -1.69 21.25
N ALA A 74 -3.52 -2.25 21.68
CA ALA A 74 -3.57 -3.08 22.88
C ALA A 74 -2.82 -4.41 22.69
N SER A 75 -2.08 -4.83 23.73
CA SER A 75 -1.16 -5.98 23.68
C SER A 75 -1.83 -7.32 23.30
N ASN A 76 -3.12 -7.45 23.57
CA ASN A 76 -3.94 -8.64 23.27
C ASN A 76 -4.36 -8.76 21.80
N LEU A 77 -4.17 -7.72 20.98
CA LEU A 77 -4.53 -7.70 19.56
C LEU A 77 -3.37 -8.09 18.63
N PHE A 78 -2.16 -8.39 19.13
CA PHE A 78 -0.96 -8.58 18.30
C PHE A 78 -0.61 -10.02 17.95
N ALA A 79 -1.60 -10.87 17.70
CA ALA A 79 -1.30 -12.02 16.84
C ALA A 79 -0.97 -11.46 15.44
N GLU A 80 0.03 -12.02 14.74
CA GLU A 80 0.38 -11.58 13.36
C GLU A 80 -0.87 -11.44 12.45
N PRO A 81 -1.86 -12.35 12.49
CA PRO A 81 -3.11 -12.20 11.74
C PRO A 81 -3.85 -10.86 11.88
N ALA A 82 -4.01 -10.34 13.09
CA ALA A 82 -4.77 -9.11 13.32
C ALA A 82 -3.97 -7.88 12.84
N TRP A 83 -2.65 -7.94 12.96
CA TRP A 83 -1.76 -6.92 12.43
C TRP A 83 -1.79 -6.88 10.90
N ASP A 84 -1.79 -8.03 10.24
CA ASP A 84 -1.87 -8.12 8.78
C ASP A 84 -3.21 -7.60 8.25
N ILE A 85 -4.31 -7.89 8.95
CA ILE A 85 -5.63 -7.32 8.65
C ILE A 85 -5.61 -5.79 8.76
N LEU A 86 -5.08 -5.23 9.84
CA LEU A 86 -5.00 -3.78 10.04
C LEU A 86 -4.20 -3.10 8.92
N LEU A 87 -3.04 -3.65 8.55
CA LEU A 87 -2.22 -3.10 7.48
C LEU A 87 -2.89 -3.23 6.10
N ALA A 88 -3.55 -4.36 5.83
CA ALA A 88 -4.31 -4.55 4.60
C ALA A 88 -5.44 -3.52 4.49
N MET A 89 -6.24 -3.36 5.55
CA MET A 89 -7.31 -2.36 5.58
C MET A 89 -6.79 -0.93 5.47
N PHE A 90 -5.65 -0.62 6.09
CA PHE A 90 -5.04 0.70 5.99
C PHE A 90 -4.56 1.02 4.58
N ARG A 91 -4.00 0.03 3.88
CA ARG A 91 -3.62 0.16 2.47
C ARG A 91 -4.84 0.45 1.58
N GLU A 92 -5.97 -0.22 1.82
CA GLU A 92 -7.21 0.01 1.06
C GLU A 92 -7.83 1.38 1.40
N TYR A 93 -7.80 1.78 2.68
CA TYR A 93 -8.20 3.11 3.14
C TYR A 93 -7.42 4.23 2.45
N LEU A 94 -6.08 4.15 2.45
CA LEU A 94 -5.22 5.15 1.78
C LEU A 94 -5.44 5.20 0.26
N ALA A 95 -5.90 4.11 -0.34
CA ALA A 95 -6.26 4.05 -1.74
C ALA A 95 -7.72 4.45 -2.03
N ALA A 96 -8.47 4.89 -1.01
CA ALA A 96 -9.89 5.21 -1.08
C ALA A 96 -10.74 4.08 -1.72
N ARG A 97 -10.37 2.81 -1.48
CA ARG A 97 -11.09 1.65 -1.99
C ARG A 97 -12.02 1.06 -0.93
N PRO A 98 -13.30 0.82 -1.25
CA PRO A 98 -14.19 0.08 -0.35
C PRO A 98 -13.67 -1.35 -0.21
N THR A 99 -13.77 -1.90 1.01
CA THR A 99 -13.25 -3.24 1.33
C THR A 99 -14.36 -4.11 1.88
N THR A 100 -14.48 -5.34 1.37
CA THR A 100 -15.38 -6.36 1.92
C THR A 100 -14.65 -7.31 2.87
N VAL A 101 -15.36 -8.09 3.69
CA VAL A 101 -14.73 -9.14 4.51
C VAL A 101 -13.97 -10.13 3.62
N ALA A 102 -14.53 -10.49 2.47
CA ALA A 102 -13.85 -11.37 1.51
C ALA A 102 -12.52 -10.78 0.99
N ASP A 103 -12.46 -9.46 0.78
CA ASP A 103 -11.23 -8.78 0.37
C ASP A 103 -10.18 -8.75 1.50
N VAL A 104 -10.61 -8.54 2.74
CA VAL A 104 -9.74 -8.64 3.92
C VAL A 104 -9.14 -10.04 4.03
N VAL A 105 -9.96 -11.08 3.94
CA VAL A 105 -9.50 -12.49 4.00
C VAL A 105 -8.46 -12.76 2.92
N ARG A 106 -8.71 -12.30 1.68
CA ARG A 106 -7.79 -12.48 0.55
C ARG A 106 -6.46 -11.75 0.72
N SER A 107 -6.47 -10.62 1.42
CA SER A 107 -5.30 -9.73 1.57
C SER A 107 -4.45 -9.99 2.82
N SER A 108 -4.98 -10.72 3.81
CA SER A 108 -4.34 -10.93 5.12
C SER A 108 -3.66 -12.29 5.30
N ASP A 109 -3.59 -13.13 4.25
CA ASP A 109 -2.95 -14.47 4.24
C ASP A 109 -3.38 -15.40 5.40
N VAL A 110 -4.61 -15.25 5.87
CA VAL A 110 -5.19 -16.03 6.98
C VAL A 110 -6.37 -16.88 6.53
N GLN A 111 -6.54 -18.04 7.17
CA GLN A 111 -7.71 -18.89 6.98
C GLN A 111 -9.01 -18.14 7.35
N GLU A 112 -10.08 -18.36 6.60
CA GLU A 112 -11.31 -17.57 6.68
C GLU A 112 -11.92 -17.50 8.10
N SER A 113 -12.00 -18.64 8.80
CA SER A 113 -12.52 -18.70 10.19
C SER A 113 -11.65 -17.92 11.18
N SER A 114 -10.34 -17.86 10.93
CA SER A 114 -9.40 -17.07 11.74
C SER A 114 -9.53 -15.58 11.44
N ALA A 115 -9.65 -15.20 10.16
CA ALA A 115 -9.82 -13.82 9.75
C ALA A 115 -11.08 -13.19 10.37
N ARG A 116 -12.22 -13.89 10.32
CA ARG A 116 -13.48 -13.42 10.93
C ARG A 116 -13.36 -13.25 12.45
N ARG A 117 -12.68 -14.16 13.14
CA ARG A 117 -12.41 -14.04 14.58
C ARG A 117 -11.59 -12.79 14.89
N TRP A 118 -10.54 -12.53 14.12
CA TRP A 118 -9.71 -11.34 14.32
C TRP A 118 -10.43 -10.05 13.96
N LEU A 119 -11.26 -10.07 12.91
CA LEU A 119 -12.09 -8.94 12.53
C LEU A 119 -13.08 -8.58 13.66
N SER A 120 -13.73 -9.58 14.26
CA SER A 120 -14.56 -9.37 15.46
C SER A 120 -13.76 -8.72 16.60
N ALA A 121 -12.55 -9.22 16.89
CA ALA A 121 -11.72 -8.65 17.94
C ALA A 121 -11.30 -7.19 17.65
N LEU A 122 -11.05 -6.85 16.38
CA LEU A 122 -10.72 -5.48 15.95
C LEU A 122 -11.93 -4.53 16.00
N ILE A 123 -13.12 -5.06 15.74
CA ILE A 123 -14.39 -4.34 15.92
C ILE A 123 -14.62 -4.06 17.42
N ASP A 124 -14.46 -5.08 18.27
CA ASP A 124 -14.59 -4.94 19.72
C ASP A 124 -13.57 -3.93 20.30
N ALA A 125 -12.40 -3.82 19.67
CA ALA A 125 -11.37 -2.83 20.00
C ALA A 125 -11.65 -1.42 19.46
N GLY A 126 -12.71 -1.23 18.69
CA GLY A 126 -13.08 0.05 18.07
C GLY A 126 -12.05 0.54 17.03
N LEU A 127 -11.31 -0.37 16.40
CA LEU A 127 -10.35 -0.06 15.33
C LEU A 127 -10.96 -0.25 13.94
N VAL A 128 -11.93 -1.16 13.85
CA VAL A 128 -12.64 -1.52 12.63
C VAL A 128 -14.14 -1.38 12.88
N GLU A 129 -14.89 -1.02 11.85
CA GLU A 129 -16.34 -1.07 11.84
C GLU A 129 -16.83 -1.87 10.64
N GLN A 130 -17.97 -2.52 10.81
CA GLN A 130 -18.68 -3.23 9.75
C GLN A 130 -20.03 -2.56 9.54
N SER A 131 -20.30 -2.13 8.31
CA SER A 131 -21.59 -1.52 7.94
C SER A 131 -22.56 -2.59 7.41
N GLU A 132 -23.79 -2.19 7.08
CA GLU A 132 -24.79 -3.10 6.50
C GLU A 132 -24.23 -3.85 5.27
N GLY A 133 -24.38 -5.18 5.28
CA GLY A 133 -23.80 -6.08 4.29
C GLY A 133 -22.46 -6.68 4.75
N ASP A 134 -21.48 -6.71 3.84
CA ASP A 134 -20.14 -7.30 4.06
C ASP A 134 -19.01 -6.26 4.00
N LEU A 135 -19.36 -4.97 4.04
CA LEU A 135 -18.40 -3.87 3.97
C LEU A 135 -17.77 -3.61 5.33
N VAL A 136 -16.46 -3.42 5.31
CA VAL A 136 -15.66 -3.14 6.50
C VAL A 136 -14.73 -1.96 6.26
N ALA A 137 -14.58 -1.13 7.28
CA ALA A 137 -13.80 0.09 7.24
C ALA A 137 -12.99 0.26 8.53
N LEU A 138 -11.88 0.99 8.46
CA LEU A 138 -11.21 1.47 9.66
C LEU A 138 -12.05 2.57 10.29
N THR A 139 -12.19 2.53 11.61
CA THR A 139 -12.78 3.65 12.35
C THR A 139 -11.81 4.83 12.34
N SER A 140 -12.28 6.03 12.68
CA SER A 140 -11.40 7.20 12.85
C SER A 140 -10.30 6.95 13.89
N ASN A 141 -10.58 6.16 14.93
CA ASN A 141 -9.60 5.74 15.92
C ASN A 141 -8.56 4.77 15.32
N GLY A 142 -8.99 3.78 14.53
CA GLY A 142 -8.10 2.86 13.83
C GLY A 142 -7.14 3.58 12.89
N VAL A 143 -7.67 4.50 12.07
CA VAL A 143 -6.86 5.36 11.19
C VAL A 143 -5.86 6.18 12.00
N ALA A 144 -6.32 6.89 13.04
CA ALA A 144 -5.44 7.74 13.84
C ALA A 144 -4.29 6.97 14.50
N GLN A 145 -4.55 5.76 15.01
CA GLN A 145 -3.50 4.91 15.61
C GLN A 145 -2.50 4.42 14.56
N LEU A 146 -2.98 4.02 13.37
CA LEU A 146 -2.12 3.59 12.27
C LEU A 146 -1.28 4.75 11.73
N ASP A 147 -1.85 5.93 11.54
CA ASP A 147 -1.14 7.14 11.14
C ASP A 147 -0.05 7.51 12.16
N ALA A 148 -0.41 7.54 13.45
CA ALA A 148 0.55 7.84 14.52
C ALA A 148 1.69 6.81 14.57
N TYR A 149 1.39 5.53 14.37
CA TYR A 149 2.38 4.47 14.26
C TYR A 149 3.33 4.70 13.07
N ILE A 150 2.80 4.93 11.86
CA ILE A 150 3.63 5.19 10.67
C ILE A 150 4.49 6.44 10.85
N GLN A 151 3.94 7.50 11.44
CA GLN A 151 4.67 8.73 11.71
C GLN A 151 5.79 8.54 12.73
N HIS A 152 5.58 7.69 13.76
CA HIS A 152 6.61 7.29 14.71
C HIS A 152 7.75 6.52 14.03
N LEU A 153 7.42 5.58 13.12
CA LEU A 153 8.43 4.85 12.37
C LEU A 153 9.25 5.76 11.45
N HIS A 154 8.58 6.66 10.75
CA HIS A 154 9.24 7.64 9.89
C HIS A 154 10.20 8.53 10.68
N SER A 155 9.77 9.03 11.84
CA SER A 155 10.57 9.90 12.70
C SER A 155 11.79 9.17 13.27
N ASN A 156 11.63 7.93 13.76
CA ASN A 156 12.76 7.13 14.25
C ASN A 156 13.74 6.75 13.13
N ALA A 157 13.25 6.47 11.93
CA ALA A 157 14.10 6.17 10.79
C ALA A 157 14.96 7.38 10.38
N LEU A 158 14.43 8.61 10.48
CA LEU A 158 15.17 9.83 10.19
C LEU A 158 16.22 10.16 11.27
N MET A 159 15.91 9.96 12.56
CA MET A 159 16.81 10.25 13.68
C MET A 159 18.05 9.34 13.77
N ARG A 160 18.11 8.26 12.96
CA ARG A 160 19.22 7.29 12.95
C ARG A 160 20.13 7.41 11.73
N VAL A 161 19.85 8.34 10.83
CA VAL A 161 20.65 8.60 9.61
C VAL A 161 21.62 9.78 9.82
N VAL A 162 21.44 10.56 10.88
CA VAL A 162 22.31 11.68 11.31
C VAL A 162 23.21 11.22 12.44
#